data_AF-A0AAV4GGC9-F1
#
_entry.id   AF-A0AAV4GGC9-F1
#
_cell.length_a   1.000
_cell.length_b   1.000
_cell.length_c   1.000
_cell.angle_alpha   90.00
_cell.angle_beta   90.00
_cell.angle_gamma   90.00
#
_symmetry.space_group_name_H-M   'P 1'
#
loop_
_entity.id
_entity.type
_entity.pdbx_description
1 polymer ?
#
loop_
_entity_poly.entity_id
_entity_poly.type
_entity_poly.pdbx_seq_one_letter_code
_entity_poly.pdbx_strand_id
1 'polypeptide(L)' 'MNESLRRINGDVYFNRDWDSFKDGFGKPEPDEDFWLGNEAVHILTYVQPYELRVELASDGKDYVALYKTFKLEN' A
#
# COMPACT_ATOMS: atom_id res chain seq x y z
N MET A 1 -9.97 5.99 -5.94
CA MET A 1 -8.59 5.43 -5.99
C MET A 1 -8.63 4.13 -5.22
N ASN A 2 -7.95 3.09 -5.70
CA ASN A 2 -7.82 1.85 -4.96
C ASN A 2 -6.63 1.99 -4.01
N GLU A 3 -6.80 1.66 -2.74
CA GLU A 3 -5.73 1.70 -1.74
C GLU A 3 -5.07 0.33 -1.63
N SER A 4 -3.75 0.28 -1.72
CA SER A 4 -2.98 -0.96 -1.57
C SER A 4 -2.25 -1.05 -0.22
N LEU A 5 -1.96 0.07 0.42
CA LEU A 5 -1.27 0.17 1.70
C LEU A 5 -1.85 1.32 2.52
N ARG A 6 -1.99 1.10 3.82
CA ARG A 6 -2.34 2.15 4.79
C ARG A 6 -1.60 1.93 6.10
N ARG A 7 -1.10 3.04 6.67
CA ARG A 7 -0.41 3.11 7.97
C ARG A 7 -0.93 4.34 8.71
N ILE A 8 -1.54 4.14 9.87
CA ILE A 8 -2.22 5.15 10.69
C ILE A 8 -1.80 5.00 12.16
N ASN A 9 -1.99 3.82 12.75
CA ASN A 9 -1.88 3.64 14.20
C ASN A 9 -0.69 2.77 14.64
N GLY A 10 -0.13 1.96 13.74
CA GLY A 10 0.98 1.06 14.04
C GLY A 10 0.57 -0.26 14.68
N ASP A 11 -0.73 -0.57 14.76
CA ASP A 11 -1.26 -1.78 15.41
C ASP A 11 -0.96 -3.06 14.62
N VAL A 12 -0.71 -2.92 13.31
CA VAL A 12 -0.26 -4.03 12.48
C VAL A 12 1.25 -4.03 12.35
N TYR A 13 1.84 -5.17 12.72
CA TYR A 13 3.27 -5.43 12.57
C TYR A 13 3.62 -5.65 11.09
N PHE A 14 4.56 -4.86 10.57
CA PHE A 14 4.98 -4.90 9.15
C PHE A 14 6.32 -5.60 8.92
N ASN A 15 7.07 -5.97 9.97
CA ASN A 15 8.30 -6.73 9.81
C ASN A 15 7.98 -8.22 9.68
N ARG A 16 7.48 -8.63 8.51
CA ARG A 16 7.03 -9.99 8.23
C ARG A 16 7.88 -10.66 7.14
N ASP A 17 7.69 -11.97 7.01
CA ASP A 17 8.32 -12.76 5.96
C ASP A 17 7.75 -12.45 4.56
N TRP A 18 8.41 -13.02 3.56
CA TRP A 18 8.04 -12.85 2.15
C TRP A 18 6.62 -13.31 1.87
N ASP A 19 6.22 -14.46 2.41
CA ASP A 19 4.90 -15.05 2.16
C ASP A 19 3.79 -14.13 2.69
N SER A 20 3.99 -13.52 3.87
CA SER A 20 3.07 -12.51 4.39
C SER A 20 2.95 -11.29 3.46
N PHE A 21 4.07 -10.77 2.94
CA PHE A 21 4.03 -9.64 2.00
C PHE A 21 3.41 -10.00 0.66
N LYS A 22 3.60 -11.25 0.24
CA LYS A 22 3.03 -11.80 -0.98
C LYS A 22 1.51 -11.85 -0.90
N ASP A 23 0.98 -12.43 0.18
CA ASP A 23 -0.45 -12.66 0.40
C ASP A 23 -1.19 -11.43 0.95
N GLY A 24 -0.48 -10.54 1.65
CA GLY A 24 -1.07 -9.39 2.33
C GLY A 24 -1.41 -9.68 3.80
N PHE A 25 -1.63 -8.61 4.56
CA PHE A 25 -1.96 -8.68 5.98
C PHE A 25 -2.62 -7.40 6.49
N GLY A 26 -3.21 -7.48 7.68
CA GLY A 26 -4.08 -6.42 8.19
C GLY A 26 -5.47 -6.49 7.56
N LYS A 27 -6.30 -5.48 7.83
CA LYS A 27 -7.65 -5.40 7.26
C LYS A 27 -7.86 -4.07 6.58
N PRO A 28 -8.43 -4.04 5.36
CA PRO A 28 -8.79 -2.80 4.68
C PRO A 28 -10.07 -2.19 5.27
N GLU A 29 -10.09 -2.01 6.59
CA GLU A 29 -11.16 -1.35 7.34
C GLU A 29 -10.77 0.11 7.61
N PRO A 30 -11.75 1.00 7.89
CA PRO A 30 -11.47 2.38 8.29
C PRO A 30 -10.51 2.42 9.49
N ASP A 31 -9.54 3.33 9.45
CA ASP A 31 -8.56 3.57 10.52
C ASP A 31 -7.64 2.40 10.90
N GLU A 32 -7.60 1.33 10.09
CA GLU A 32 -6.72 0.17 10.29
C GLU A 32 -5.49 0.18 9.38
N ASP A 33 -4.38 -0.39 9.89
CA ASP A 33 -3.16 -0.62 9.12
C ASP A 33 -3.30 -1.88 8.26
N PHE A 34 -2.91 -1.82 6.98
CA PHE A 34 -2.91 -3.01 6.12
C PHE A 34 -1.95 -2.92 4.93
N TRP A 35 -1.65 -4.10 4.39
CA TRP A 35 -1.03 -4.30 3.08
C TRP A 35 -1.87 -5.28 2.28
N LEU A 36 -2.29 -4.88 1.08
CA LEU A 36 -3.16 -5.68 0.22
C LEU A 36 -2.51 -6.97 -0.29
N GLY A 37 -1.18 -7.03 -0.31
CA GLY A 37 -0.41 -8.16 -0.83
C GLY A 37 0.23 -7.86 -2.19
N ASN A 38 1.46 -8.34 -2.39
CA ASN A 38 2.22 -8.09 -3.61
C ASN A 38 1.50 -8.68 -4.84
N GLU A 39 0.90 -9.87 -4.74
CA GLU A 39 0.18 -10.47 -5.87
C GLU A 39 -1.02 -9.61 -6.30
N ALA A 40 -1.79 -9.13 -5.32
CA ALA A 40 -2.93 -8.24 -5.60
C ALA A 40 -2.46 -6.91 -6.20
N VAL A 41 -1.38 -6.32 -5.69
CA VAL A 41 -0.82 -5.07 -6.23
C VAL A 41 -0.21 -5.27 -7.63
N HIS A 42 0.42 -6.41 -7.89
CA HIS A 42 0.88 -6.79 -9.22
C HIS A 42 -0.31 -6.85 -10.19
N ILE A 43 -1.36 -7.59 -9.86
CA ILE A 43 -2.57 -7.71 -10.70
C ILE A 43 -3.18 -6.33 -10.97
N LEU A 44 -3.30 -5.48 -9.94
CA LEU A 44 -3.84 -4.13 -10.09
C LEU A 44 -2.99 -3.29 -11.04
N THR A 45 -1.67 -3.32 -10.91
CA THR A 45 -0.77 -2.40 -11.62
C THR A 45 -0.28 -2.93 -12.98
N TYR A 46 -0.47 -4.21 -13.26
CA TYR A 46 -0.03 -4.84 -14.51
C TYR A 46 -1.00 -4.59 -15.69
N VAL A 47 -2.30 -4.48 -15.41
CA VAL A 47 -3.35 -4.43 -16.46
C VAL A 47 -3.32 -3.16 -17.29
N GLN A 48 -2.94 -2.03 -16.69
CA GLN A 48 -2.84 -0.73 -17.36
C GLN A 48 -1.84 0.16 -16.61
N PRO A 49 -1.37 1.28 -17.21
CA PRO A 49 -0.58 2.25 -16.48
C PRO A 49 -1.36 2.79 -15.28
N TYR A 50 -0.82 2.60 -14.07
CA TYR A 50 -1.33 3.21 -12.85
C TYR A 50 -0.37 4.27 -12.34
N GLU A 51 -0.93 5.32 -11.73
CA GLU A 51 -0.18 6.27 -10.94
C GLU A 51 -0.14 5.80 -9.49
N LEU A 52 1.01 5.95 -8.84
CA LEU A 52 1.14 5.74 -7.40
C LEU A 52 1.07 7.10 -6.71
N ARG A 53 0.10 7.25 -5.80
CA ARG A 53 -0.02 8.38 -4.89
C ARG A 53 0.36 7.93 -3.48
N VAL A 54 1.35 8.58 -2.90
CA VAL A 54 1.77 8.37 -1.51
C VAL A 54 1.39 9.60 -0.70
N GLU A 55 0.60 9.40 0.35
CA GLU A 55 0.18 10.42 1.30
C GLU A 55 0.85 10.17 2.64
N LEU A 56 1.44 11.20 3.22
CA LEU A 56 2.13 11.14 4.49
C LEU A 56 1.71 12.32 5.35
N ALA A 57 1.37 12.08 6.60
CA ALA A 57 1.18 13.11 7.61
C ALA A 57 2.33 13.05 8.64
N SER A 58 2.96 14.20 8.93
CA SER A 58 4.01 14.32 9.95
C SER A 58 3.95 15.70 10.60
N ASP A 59 3.99 15.75 11.94
CA ASP A 59 4.00 17.00 12.72
C ASP A 59 2.92 18.02 12.31
N GLY A 60 1.71 17.53 12.05
CA GLY A 60 0.57 18.36 11.62
C GLY A 60 0.67 18.89 10.19
N LYS A 61 1.56 18.34 9.36
CA LYS A 61 1.71 18.67 7.94
C LYS A 61 1.45 17.45 7.07
N ASP A 62 0.78 17.70 5.94
CA ASP A 62 0.52 16.68 4.93
C ASP A 62 1.48 16.83 3.75
N TYR A 63 1.92 15.68 3.24
CA TYR A 63 2.84 15.55 2.12
C TYR A 63 2.24 14.59 1.09
N VAL A 64 2.43 14.91 -0.19
CA VAL A 64 1.98 14.08 -1.30
C VAL A 64 3.14 13.88 -2.28
N ALA A 65 3.42 12.62 -2.62
CA ALA A 65 4.30 12.26 -3.72
C ALA A 65 3.49 11.52 -4.80
N LEU A 66 3.69 11.90 -6.06
CA LEU A 66 3.01 11.33 -7.22
C LEU A 66 4.01 10.72 -8.19
N TYR A 67 3.80 9.46 -8.54
CA TYR A 67 4.57 8.74 -9.55
C TYR A 67 3.64 8.40 -10.72
N LYS A 68 3.90 9.00 -11.89
CA LYS A 68 3.05 8.91 -13.09
C LYS A 68 2.93 7.50 -13.68
N THR A 69 3.85 6.62 -13.35
CA THR A 69 3.84 5.25 -13.85
C THR A 69 4.41 4.36 -12.78
N PHE A 70 3.59 3.44 -12.32
CA PHE A 70 3.93 2.47 -11.30
C PHE A 70 3.45 1.09 -11.74
N LYS A 71 4.35 0.12 -11.61
CA LYS A 71 4.09 -1.28 -11.88
C LYS A 71 4.91 -2.10 -10.91
N LEU A 72 4.28 -3.06 -10.26
CA LEU A 72 4.97 -4.07 -9.49
C LEU A 72 5.20 -5.28 -10.40
N GLU A 73 6.43 -5.77 -10.49
CA GLU A 73 6.77 -7.00 -11.23
C GLU A 73 6.67 -8.23 -10.32
N ASN A 74 6.77 -9.42 -10.91
CA ASN A 74 6.81 -10.70 -10.19
C ASN A 74 8.17 -10.98 -9.53
#